data_AF-A0A0N1EHV7-F1
#
_entry.id   AF-A0A0N1EHV7-F1
#
_cell.length_a   1.000
_cell.length_b   1.000
_cell.length_c   1.000
_cell.angle_alpha   90.00
_cell.angle_beta   90.00
_cell.angle_gamma   90.00
#
_symmetry.space_group_name_H-M   'P 1'
#
loop_
_entity.id
_entity.type
_entity.pdbx_description
1 polymer ?
#
loop_
_entity_poly.entity_id
_entity_poly.type
_entity_poly.pdbx_seq_one_letter_code
_entity_poly.pdbx_strand_id
1 'polypeptide(L)'
;MNTWVFIAGIIGLFTSCVHIFAGQVDPIRPFLKSDLPDIPKATLLACWHMVSATLVICGLVLTFVGWFNLNSFQNVVIGISVTFIIFSFVFFTVGWYFFKLNTFIKLPQWLLLLPIGVLGIVGAI
;
A
#
# COMPACT_ATOMS: atom_id res chain seq x y z
N MET A 1 12.18 21.13 -0.46
CA MET A 1 11.20 20.05 -0.57
C MET A 1 11.67 19.09 -1.64
N ASN A 2 11.71 17.79 -1.34
CA ASN A 2 11.89 16.74 -2.32
C ASN A 2 10.51 16.39 -2.91
N THR A 3 10.21 16.94 -4.09
CA THR A 3 8.88 16.84 -4.71
C THR A 3 8.48 15.39 -4.99
N TRP A 4 9.42 14.54 -5.40
CA TRP A 4 9.16 13.13 -5.72
C TRP A 4 8.74 12.33 -4.47
N VAL A 5 9.52 12.43 -3.40
CA VAL A 5 9.21 11.75 -2.12
C VAL A 5 7.93 12.32 -1.49
N PHE A 6 7.70 13.63 -1.61
CA PHE A 6 6.49 14.26 -1.12
C PHE A 6 5.23 13.73 -1.83
N ILE A 7 5.24 13.69 -3.18
CA ILE A 7 4.12 13.13 -3.96
C ILE A 7 3.92 11.65 -3.61
N ALA A 8 5.00 10.87 -3.45
CA ALA A 8 4.90 9.48 -3.01
C ALA A 8 4.16 9.36 -1.67
N GLY A 9 4.46 10.23 -0.71
CA GLY A 9 3.78 10.31 0.57
C GLY A 9 2.30 10.66 0.45
N ILE A 10 1.94 11.65 -0.37
CA ILE A 10 0.54 12.02 -0.62
C ILE A 10 -0.24 10.86 -1.25
N ILE A 11 0.33 10.18 -2.24
CA ILE A 11 -0.29 8.98 -2.82
C ILE A 11 -0.43 7.88 -1.75
N GLY A 12 0.57 7.70 -0.88
CA GLY A 12 0.52 6.75 0.24
C GLY A 12 -0.62 7.04 1.21
N LEU A 13 -0.80 8.30 1.60
CA LEU A 13 -1.91 8.72 2.47
C LEU A 13 -3.26 8.53 1.78
N PHE A 14 -3.39 8.93 0.52
CA PHE A 14 -4.60 8.68 -0.26
C PHE A 14 -4.91 7.18 -0.36
N THR A 15 -3.91 6.36 -0.64
CA THR A 15 -4.02 4.89 -0.71
C THR A 15 -4.46 4.32 0.64
N SER A 16 -3.96 4.86 1.75
CA SER A 16 -4.38 4.44 3.10
C SER A 16 -5.86 4.72 3.34
N CYS A 17 -6.37 5.89 2.91
CA CYS A 17 -7.79 6.22 2.99
C CYS A 17 -8.64 5.27 2.12
N VAL A 18 -8.24 5.06 0.87
CA VAL A 18 -8.94 4.12 -0.03
C VAL A 18 -8.96 2.71 0.57
N HIS A 19 -7.84 2.25 1.11
CA HIS A 19 -7.74 0.95 1.77
C HIS A 19 -8.68 0.88 2.98
N ILE A 20 -8.62 1.84 3.90
CA ILE A 20 -9.40 1.81 5.14
C ILE A 20 -10.90 1.96 4.90
N PHE A 21 -11.32 2.79 3.94
CA PHE A 21 -12.74 3.09 3.72
C PHE A 21 -13.35 2.27 2.58
N ALA A 22 -12.83 2.40 1.36
CA ALA A 22 -13.37 1.69 0.19
C ALA A 22 -13.10 0.18 0.30
N GLY A 23 -11.95 -0.20 0.84
CA GLY A 23 -11.59 -1.58 1.12
C GLY A 23 -12.48 -2.29 2.16
N GLN A 24 -13.34 -1.57 2.89
CA GLN A 24 -14.33 -2.26 3.73
C GLN A 24 -15.45 -2.90 2.91
N VAL A 25 -15.77 -2.33 1.76
CA VAL A 25 -16.99 -2.68 1.00
C VAL A 25 -16.83 -4.02 0.31
N ASP A 26 -15.78 -4.19 -0.49
CA ASP A 26 -15.64 -5.35 -1.37
C ASP A 26 -14.80 -6.50 -0.78
N PRO A 27 -13.63 -6.25 -0.14
CA PRO A 27 -12.90 -7.34 0.49
C PRO A 27 -13.40 -7.67 1.90
N ILE A 28 -13.47 -6.71 2.83
CA ILE A 28 -13.62 -7.05 4.26
C ILE A 28 -15.03 -7.49 4.66
N ARG A 29 -16.06 -6.71 4.31
CA ARG A 29 -17.44 -7.06 4.69
C ARG A 29 -17.88 -8.42 4.14
N PRO A 30 -17.63 -8.77 2.86
CA PRO A 30 -17.99 -10.09 2.34
C PRO A 30 -17.17 -11.21 2.98
N PHE A 31 -15.87 -11.00 3.19
CA PHE A 31 -14.99 -11.96 3.86
C PHE A 31 -15.45 -12.26 5.30
N LEU A 32 -15.81 -11.26 6.10
CA LEU A 32 -16.29 -11.49 7.46
C LEU A 32 -17.63 -12.24 7.50
N LYS A 33 -18.45 -12.10 6.47
CA LYS A 33 -19.73 -12.81 6.29
C LYS A 33 -19.57 -14.20 5.67
N SER A 34 -18.37 -14.60 5.26
CA SER A 34 -18.11 -15.94 4.70
C SER A 34 -18.16 -17.04 5.76
N ASP A 35 -18.25 -18.28 5.30
CA ASP A 35 -18.27 -19.49 6.13
C ASP A 35 -16.89 -19.90 6.67
N LEU A 36 -15.89 -19.02 6.60
CA LEU A 36 -14.58 -19.29 7.18
C LEU A 36 -14.66 -19.46 8.70
N PRO A 37 -13.91 -20.41 9.29
CA PRO A 37 -13.81 -20.55 10.74
C PRO A 37 -13.27 -19.26 11.40
N ASP A 38 -13.61 -19.07 12.67
CA ASP A 38 -13.33 -17.82 13.39
C ASP A 38 -11.84 -17.48 13.47
N ILE A 39 -10.96 -18.47 13.63
CA ILE A 39 -9.51 -18.24 13.78
C ILE A 39 -8.88 -17.67 12.48
N PRO A 40 -9.02 -18.30 11.30
CA PRO A 40 -8.60 -17.69 10.03
C PRO A 40 -9.25 -16.33 9.79
N LYS A 41 -10.52 -16.18 10.15
CA LYS A 41 -11.27 -14.94 9.96
C LYS A 41 -10.67 -13.79 10.78
N ALA A 42 -10.41 -14.02 12.06
CA ALA A 42 -9.76 -13.06 12.94
C ALA A 42 -8.34 -12.74 12.48
N THR A 43 -7.58 -13.74 12.02
CA THR A 43 -6.20 -13.56 11.56
C THR A 43 -6.12 -12.65 10.33
N LEU A 44 -6.95 -12.88 9.32
CA LEU A 44 -6.99 -12.04 8.11
C LEU A 44 -7.49 -10.61 8.40
N LEU A 45 -8.43 -10.45 9.35
CA LEU A 45 -8.83 -9.12 9.82
C LEU A 45 -7.68 -8.39 10.53
N ALA A 46 -6.87 -9.10 11.33
CA ALA A 46 -5.67 -8.51 11.93
C ALA A 46 -4.66 -8.11 10.86
N CYS A 47 -4.42 -8.97 9.85
CA CYS A 47 -3.55 -8.65 8.71
C CYS A 47 -4.02 -7.38 7.96
N TRP A 48 -5.33 -7.23 7.78
CA TRP A 48 -5.90 -6.02 7.20
C TRP A 48 -5.54 -4.76 7.98
N HIS A 49 -5.72 -4.77 9.31
CA HIS A 49 -5.38 -3.63 10.15
C HIS A 49 -3.87 -3.35 10.23
N MET A 50 -3.03 -4.39 10.19
CA MET A 50 -1.57 -4.21 10.11
C MET A 50 -1.15 -3.51 8.81
N VAL A 51 -1.76 -3.87 7.67
CA VAL A 51 -1.54 -3.19 6.39
C VAL A 51 -2.05 -1.75 6.46
N SER A 52 -3.25 -1.52 7.02
CA SER A 52 -3.80 -0.17 7.23
C SER A 52 -2.83 0.73 8.00
N ALA A 53 -2.31 0.26 9.15
CA ALA A 53 -1.35 1.02 9.95
C ALA A 53 -0.04 1.28 9.18
N THR A 54 0.47 0.27 8.47
CA THR A 54 1.68 0.39 7.66
C THR A 54 1.54 1.46 6.58
N LEU A 55 0.41 1.48 5.85
CA LEU A 55 0.13 2.46 4.80
C LEU A 55 0.10 3.89 5.36
N VAL A 56 -0.60 4.10 6.48
CA VAL A 56 -0.69 5.41 7.13
C VAL A 56 0.69 5.89 7.59
N ILE A 57 1.43 5.05 8.32
CA ILE A 57 2.74 5.41 8.86
C ILE A 57 3.72 5.72 7.73
N CYS A 58 3.80 4.87 6.71
CA CYS A 58 4.71 5.10 5.59
C CYS A 58 4.32 6.36 4.80
N GLY A 59 3.03 6.58 4.56
CA GLY A 59 2.54 7.80 3.90
C GLY A 59 2.92 9.06 4.67
N LEU A 60 2.76 9.07 6.00
CA LEU A 60 3.17 10.18 6.87
C LEU A 60 4.69 10.41 6.83
N VAL A 61 5.48 9.34 6.93
CA VAL A 61 6.96 9.44 6.89
C VAL A 61 7.44 10.00 5.55
N LEU A 62 6.96 9.47 4.43
CA LEU A 62 7.33 9.97 3.10
C LEU A 62 6.89 11.43 2.91
N THR A 63 5.68 11.79 3.36
CA THR A 63 5.18 13.17 3.28
C THR A 63 6.07 14.11 4.09
N PHE A 64 6.41 13.74 5.33
CA PHE A 64 7.26 14.54 6.22
C PHE A 64 8.68 14.70 5.67
N VAL A 65 9.33 13.59 5.30
CA VAL A 65 10.69 13.60 4.73
C VAL A 65 10.73 14.40 3.43
N GLY A 66 9.74 14.21 2.55
CA GLY A 66 9.62 14.94 1.30
C GLY A 66 9.45 16.45 1.51
N TRP A 67 8.54 16.84 2.40
CA TRP A 67 8.27 18.25 2.72
C TRP A 67 9.53 18.97 3.23
N PHE A 68 10.16 18.41 4.26
CA PHE A 68 11.33 19.01 4.92
C PHE A 68 12.67 18.73 4.22
N ASN A 69 12.68 17.94 3.15
CA ASN A 69 13.88 17.61 2.37
C ASN A 69 15.01 16.95 3.20
N LEU A 70 14.65 15.96 4.02
CA LEU A 70 15.55 15.36 5.01
C LEU A 70 16.45 14.28 4.39
N ASN A 71 17.58 14.68 3.81
CA ASN A 71 18.51 13.77 3.12
C ASN A 71 19.06 12.64 4.02
N SER A 72 19.15 12.84 5.34
CA SER A 72 19.59 11.80 6.28
C SER A 72 18.65 10.59 6.35
N PHE A 73 17.43 10.69 5.83
CA PHE A 73 16.43 9.63 5.82
C PHE A 73 16.37 8.85 4.49
N GLN A 74 17.31 9.05 3.56
CA GLN A 74 17.32 8.37 2.25
C GLN A 74 17.18 6.84 2.36
N ASN A 75 17.91 6.20 3.28
CA ASN A 75 17.81 4.74 3.48
C ASN A 75 16.40 4.30 3.94
N VAL A 76 15.71 5.13 4.72
CA VAL A 76 14.33 4.86 5.15
C VAL A 76 13.37 5.01 3.98
N VAL A 77 13.52 6.06 3.16
CA VAL A 77 12.73 6.25 1.95
C VAL A 77 12.91 5.05 1.00
N ILE A 78 14.14 4.62 0.75
CA ILE A 78 14.44 3.46 -0.09
C ILE A 78 13.78 2.19 0.49
N GLY A 79 13.91 1.94 1.79
CA GLY A 79 13.30 0.77 2.43
C GLY A 79 11.77 0.74 2.31
N ILE A 80 11.13 1.89 2.53
CA ILE A 80 9.68 2.05 2.33
C ILE A 80 9.34 1.81 0.85
N SER A 81 10.06 2.44 -0.08
CA SER A 81 9.79 2.31 -1.50
C SER A 81 9.91 0.88 -2.03
N VAL A 82 10.95 0.15 -1.63
CA VAL A 82 11.12 -1.27 -1.95
C VAL A 82 9.95 -2.09 -1.40
N THR A 83 9.50 -1.81 -0.18
CA THR A 83 8.32 -2.47 0.41
C THR A 83 7.06 -2.27 -0.46
N PHE A 84 6.80 -1.05 -0.94
CA PHE A 84 5.66 -0.77 -1.81
C PHE A 84 5.75 -1.44 -3.19
N ILE A 85 6.96 -1.54 -3.76
CA ILE A 85 7.20 -2.29 -5.00
C ILE A 85 6.91 -3.78 -4.79
N ILE A 86 7.37 -4.35 -3.67
CA ILE A 86 7.10 -5.75 -3.32
C ILE A 86 5.60 -5.97 -3.14
N PHE A 87 4.90 -5.10 -2.41
CA PHE A 87 3.44 -5.22 -2.25
C PHE A 87 2.71 -5.14 -3.58
N SER A 88 3.13 -4.23 -4.47
CA SER A 88 2.59 -4.15 -5.82
C SER A 88 2.76 -5.47 -6.58
N PHE A 89 3.94 -6.07 -6.52
CA PHE A 89 4.20 -7.38 -7.11
C PHE A 89 3.34 -8.49 -6.49
N VAL A 90 3.16 -8.50 -5.17
CA VAL A 90 2.28 -9.47 -4.49
C VAL A 90 0.85 -9.35 -5.01
N PHE A 91 0.27 -8.14 -5.05
CA PHE A 91 -1.09 -7.95 -5.57
C PHE A 91 -1.20 -8.32 -7.06
N PHE A 92 -0.21 -7.97 -7.87
CA PHE A 92 -0.19 -8.34 -9.28
C PHE A 92 -0.15 -9.86 -9.46
N THR A 93 0.76 -10.56 -8.79
CA THR A 93 0.94 -12.02 -8.92
C THR A 93 -0.24 -12.81 -8.38
N VAL A 94 -0.75 -12.46 -7.19
CA VAL A 94 -1.95 -13.10 -6.60
C VAL A 94 -3.17 -12.83 -7.48
N GLY A 95 -3.34 -11.58 -7.93
CA GLY A 95 -4.42 -11.23 -8.85
C GLY A 95 -4.33 -12.06 -10.13
N TRP A 96 -3.15 -12.13 -10.74
CA TRP A 96 -2.93 -12.89 -11.97
C TRP A 96 -3.26 -14.37 -11.81
N TYR A 97 -2.86 -14.96 -10.69
CA TYR A 97 -3.16 -16.36 -10.37
C TYR A 97 -4.67 -16.63 -10.30
N PHE A 98 -5.44 -15.76 -9.62
CA PHE A 98 -6.89 -15.97 -9.45
C PHE A 98 -7.75 -15.46 -10.62
N PHE A 99 -7.34 -14.39 -11.30
CA PHE A 99 -8.18 -13.64 -12.24
C PHE A 99 -7.58 -13.48 -13.64
N LYS A 100 -6.33 -13.89 -13.87
CA LYS A 100 -5.62 -13.75 -15.15
C LYS A 100 -5.65 -12.29 -15.64
N LEU A 101 -6.07 -12.04 -16.89
CA LEU A 101 -6.22 -10.69 -17.44
C LEU A 101 -7.25 -9.83 -16.68
N ASN A 102 -8.23 -10.42 -15.98
CA ASN A 102 -9.20 -9.65 -15.20
C ASN A 102 -8.61 -9.05 -13.92
N THR A 103 -7.35 -9.36 -13.59
CA THR A 103 -6.60 -8.75 -12.46
C THR A 103 -6.62 -7.23 -12.51
N PHE A 104 -6.49 -6.66 -13.70
CA PHE A 104 -6.47 -5.22 -13.92
C PHE A 104 -7.75 -4.51 -13.48
N ILE A 105 -8.84 -5.26 -13.32
CA ILE A 105 -10.15 -4.74 -12.91
C ILE A 105 -10.52 -5.22 -11.50
N LYS A 106 -10.28 -6.51 -11.20
CA LYS A 106 -10.73 -7.14 -9.95
C LYS A 106 -9.79 -6.92 -8.76
N LEU A 107 -8.50 -6.73 -9.01
CA LEU A 107 -7.50 -6.52 -7.97
C LEU A 107 -6.52 -5.38 -8.34
N PRO A 108 -7.02 -4.14 -8.51
CA PRO A 108 -6.25 -3.01 -9.05
C PRO A 108 -5.30 -2.34 -8.04
N GLN A 109 -5.09 -2.89 -6.84
CA GLN A 109 -4.31 -2.27 -5.76
C GLN A 109 -2.88 -1.92 -6.18
N TRP A 110 -2.27 -2.73 -7.05
CA TRP A 110 -0.92 -2.53 -7.57
C TRP A 110 -0.74 -1.17 -8.28
N LEU A 111 -1.82 -0.59 -8.83
CA LEU A 111 -1.82 0.72 -9.51
C LEU A 111 -1.50 1.88 -8.58
N LEU A 112 -1.93 1.81 -7.31
CA LEU A 112 -1.64 2.86 -6.33
C LEU A 112 -0.35 2.57 -5.54
N LEU A 113 -0.02 1.30 -5.35
CA LEU A 113 1.17 0.89 -4.61
C LEU A 113 2.47 1.11 -5.41
N LEU A 114 2.47 0.78 -6.71
CA LEU A 114 3.67 0.89 -7.54
C LEU A 114 4.19 2.33 -7.64
N PRO A 115 3.36 3.36 -7.90
CA PRO A 115 3.83 4.74 -7.98
C PRO A 115 4.48 5.24 -6.69
N ILE A 116 3.97 4.84 -5.51
CA ILE A 116 4.58 5.23 -4.22
C ILE A 116 6.04 4.74 -4.17
N GLY A 117 6.26 3.48 -4.52
CA GLY A 117 7.59 2.89 -4.56
C GLY A 117 8.51 3.54 -5.58
N VAL A 118 8.05 3.67 -6.83
CA VAL A 118 8.84 4.24 -7.93
C VAL A 118 9.22 5.69 -7.65
N LEU A 119 8.26 6.53 -7.25
CA LEU A 119 8.52 7.95 -6.97
C LEU A 119 9.45 8.13 -5.78
N GLY A 120 9.32 7.29 -4.74
CA GLY A 120 10.23 7.36 -3.59
C GLY A 120 11.67 6.96 -3.95
N ILE A 121 11.89 5.93 -4.80
CA ILE A 121 13.24 5.62 -5.31
C ILE A 121 13.79 6.76 -6.17
N VAL A 122 12.99 7.28 -7.11
CA VAL A 122 13.41 8.40 -7.98
C VAL A 122 13.75 9.64 -7.16
N GLY A 123 13.06 9.89 -6.06
CA GLY A 123 13.39 10.99 -5.16
C GLY A 123 14.57 10.72 -4.23
N ALA A 124 14.95 9.47 -4.00
CA ALA A 124 16.02 9.10 -3.07
C ALA A 124 17.41 9.00 -3.74
N ILE A 125 17.45 8.80 -5.06
CA ILE A 125 18.67 8.77 -5.90
C ILE A 125 18.94 10.19 -6.42
#